data_AF-A0A934NGB3-F1
#
_entry.id   AF-A0A934NGB3-F1
#
_cell.length_a   1.000
_cell.length_b   1.000
_cell.length_c   1.000
_cell.angle_alpha   90.00
_cell.angle_beta   90.00
_cell.angle_gamma   90.00
#
_symmetry.space_group_name_H-M   'P 1'
#
loop_
_entity.id
_entity.type
_entity.pdbx_description
1 polymer ?
#
loop_
_entity_poly.entity_id
_entity_poly.type
_entity_poly.pdbx_seq_one_letter_code
_entity_poly.pdbx_strand_id
1 'polypeptide(L)' 'MRKYKPVELPLKDVPADLAEEHAVCPNCLDREADVIGRLGLRLVFKCQRCRVRFHRQTAMVGLV' A
#
# COMPACT_ATOMS: atom_id res chain seq x y z
N MET A 1 -2.98 -9.84 30.79
CA MET A 1 -3.17 -8.96 29.61
C MET A 1 -2.16 -9.35 28.54
N ARG A 2 -2.59 -9.87 27.38
CA ARG A 2 -1.67 -10.15 26.26
C ARG A 2 -1.21 -8.80 25.72
N LYS A 3 0.07 -8.45 25.91
CA LYS A 3 0.68 -7.28 25.26
C LYS A 3 0.58 -7.52 23.75
N TYR A 4 -0.20 -6.69 23.06
CA TYR A 4 -0.25 -6.69 21.61
C TYR A 4 1.17 -6.36 21.10
N LYS A 5 1.83 -7.32 20.45
CA LYS A 5 3.03 -7.02 19.69
C LYS A 5 2.57 -6.32 18.41
N PRO A 6 3.06 -5.11 18.10
CA PRO A 6 2.83 -4.51 16.80
C PRO A 6 3.27 -5.52 15.73
N VAL A 7 2.35 -5.90 14.85
CA VAL A 7 2.71 -6.72 13.69
C VAL A 7 3.50 -5.82 12.76
N GLU A 8 4.82 -5.98 12.79
CA GLU A 8 5.70 -5.38 11.79
C GLU A 8 5.47 -6.15 10.49
N LEU A 9 4.79 -5.53 9.51
CA LEU A 9 4.74 -6.08 8.15
C LEU A 9 6.12 -5.79 7.51
N PRO A 10 6.95 -6.82 7.25
CA PRO A 10 8.24 -6.61 6.61
C PRO A 10 8.00 -6.27 5.14
N LEU A 11 8.04 -4.96 4.83
CA LEU A 11 7.98 -4.48 3.46
C LEU A 11 9.32 -4.73 2.79
N LYS A 12 9.27 -5.24 1.56
CA LYS A 12 10.46 -5.33 0.71
C LYS A 12 10.62 -4.03 -0.07
N ASP A 13 11.86 -3.73 -0.44
CA ASP A 13 12.16 -2.65 -1.37
C ASP A 13 11.49 -2.85 -2.72
N VAL A 14 11.22 -1.71 -3.34
CA VAL A 14 10.52 -1.57 -4.62
C VAL A 14 11.53 -1.02 -5.63
N PRO A 15 11.55 -1.53 -6.88
CA PRO A 15 12.34 -0.92 -7.96
C PRO A 15 12.06 0.57 -8.10
N ALA A 16 13.07 1.38 -8.45
CA ALA A 16 12.94 2.84 -8.52
C ALA A 16 11.75 3.29 -9.38
N ASP A 17 11.52 2.65 -10.53
CA ASP A 17 10.42 2.96 -11.45
C ASP A 17 9.02 2.81 -10.82
N LEU A 18 8.89 1.94 -9.82
CA LEU A 18 7.64 1.66 -9.11
C LEU A 18 7.54 2.43 -7.78
N ALA A 19 8.64 3.04 -7.31
CA ALA A 19 8.66 3.82 -6.07
C ALA A 19 8.00 5.20 -6.25
N GLU A 20 8.01 5.72 -7.48
CA GLU A 20 7.38 6.99 -7.87
C GLU A 20 5.89 6.85 -8.21
N GLU A 21 5.31 5.65 -8.09
CA GLU A 21 3.87 5.47 -8.30
C GLU A 21 3.05 6.12 -7.17
N HIS A 22 1.94 6.76 -7.57
CA HIS A 22 0.94 7.29 -6.65
C HIS A 22 -0.40 6.59 -6.83
N ALA A 23 -1.19 6.50 -5.75
CA ALA A 23 -2.52 5.90 -5.78
C ALA A 23 -3.58 6.78 -5.11
N VAL A 24 -4.84 6.61 -5.55
CA VAL A 24 -6.00 7.18 -4.86
C VAL A 24 -6.23 6.40 -3.58
N CYS A 25 -6.25 7.11 -2.45
CA CYS A 25 -6.53 6.54 -1.15
C CYS A 25 -8.00 6.07 -1.08
N PRO A 26 -8.29 4.79 -0.78
CA PRO A 26 -9.66 4.28 -0.70
C PRO A 26 -10.44 4.85 0.50
N ASN A 27 -9.76 5.41 1.50
CA ASN A 27 -10.39 5.95 2.71
C ASN A 27 -10.84 7.41 2.56
N CYS A 28 -9.97 8.32 2.11
CA CYS A 28 -10.28 9.75 1.98
C CYS A 28 -10.33 10.27 0.54
N LEU A 29 -10.22 9.38 -0.46
CA LEU A 29 -10.26 9.67 -1.91
C LEU A 29 -9.19 10.63 -2.41
N ASP A 30 -8.18 10.89 -1.58
CA ASP A 30 -7.05 11.76 -1.87
C ASP A 30 -6.05 11.06 -2.81
N ARG A 31 -5.39 11.81 -3.70
CA ARG A 31 -4.44 11.27 -4.70
C ARG A 31 -2.99 11.21 -4.19
N GLU A 32 -2.73 11.76 -3.01
CA GLU A 32 -1.40 11.82 -2.41
C GLU A 32 -1.13 10.57 -1.54
N ALA A 33 -1.04 9.40 -2.18
CA ALA A 33 -0.56 8.18 -1.52
C ALA A 33 0.66 7.62 -2.22
N ASP A 34 1.76 7.53 -1.48
CA ASP A 34 3.07 7.13 -1.98
C ASP A 34 3.37 5.67 -1.68
N VAL A 35 4.20 5.05 -2.51
CA VAL A 35 4.68 3.69 -2.28
C VAL A 35 5.65 3.67 -1.10
N ILE A 36 5.38 2.81 -0.13
CA ILE A 36 6.25 2.59 1.05
C ILE A 36 6.99 1.26 1.00
N GLY A 37 6.75 0.46 -0.03
CA GLY A 37 7.34 -0.86 -0.21
C GLY A 37 6.40 -1.81 -0.91
N ARG A 38 6.72 -3.10 -0.89
CA ARG A 38 5.87 -4.16 -1.44
C ARG A 38 5.71 -5.34 -0.50
N LEU A 39 4.55 -6.00 -0.62
CA LEU A 39 4.26 -7.29 -0.02
C LEU A 39 4.06 -8.31 -1.15
N GLY A 40 5.11 -9.10 -1.41
CA GLY A 40 5.15 -9.98 -2.57
C GLY A 40 5.18 -9.19 -3.89
N LEU A 41 4.16 -9.37 -4.73
CA LEU A 41 4.00 -8.66 -6.01
C LEU A 41 3.12 -7.40 -5.88
N ARG A 42 2.60 -7.09 -4.69
CA ARG A 42 1.70 -5.96 -4.47
C ARG A 42 2.47 -4.78 -3.89
N LEU A 43 2.37 -3.63 -4.53
CA LEU A 43 2.82 -2.36 -3.96
C LEU A 43 1.93 -1.99 -2.77
N VAL A 44 2.56 -1.48 -1.73
CA VAL A 44 1.91 -0.98 -0.53
C VAL A 44 2.04 0.53 -0.55
N PHE A 45 0.89 1.20 -0.56
CA PHE A 45 0.77 2.65 -0.57
C PHE A 45 0.45 3.15 0.84
N LYS A 46 0.90 4.36 1.16
CA LYS A 46 0.54 5.10 2.37
C LYS A 46 -0.01 6.46 1.99
N CYS A 47 -1.24 6.73 2.37
CA CYS A 47 -1.82 8.06 2.18
C CYS A 47 -1.14 9.10 3.09
N GLN A 48 -0.74 10.24 2.55
CA GLN A 48 -0.14 11.33 3.34
C GLN A 48 -1.16 12.00 4.27
N ARG A 49 -2.43 12.00 3.90
CA ARG A 49 -3.52 12.64 4.65
C ARG A 49 -4.04 11.80 5.80
N CYS A 50 -4.58 10.61 5.52
CA CYS A 50 -5.20 9.75 6.55
C CYS A 50 -4.29 8.64 7.08
N ARG A 51 -3.05 8.52 6.55
CA ARG A 51 -2.02 7.55 6.97
C ARG A 51 -2.40 6.08 6.84
N VAL A 52 -3.54 5.77 6.20
CA VAL A 52 -3.94 4.40 5.91
C VAL A 52 -2.93 3.76 4.96
N ARG A 53 -2.62 2.49 5.22
CA ARG A 53 -1.81 1.67 4.33
C ARG A 53 -2.72 0.75 3.54
N PHE A 54 -2.51 0.67 2.23
CA PHE A 54 -3.37 -0.13 1.36
C PHE A 54 -2.59 -0.66 0.16
N HIS A 55 -3.17 -1.66 -0.49
CA HIS A 55 -2.71 -2.14 -1.78
C HIS A 55 -3.63 -1.55 -2.84
N ARG A 56 -3.11 -1.20 -4.02
CA ARG A 56 -3.98 -0.91 -5.16
C ARG A 56 -4.83 -2.15 -5.42
N GLN A 57 -6.14 -1.98 -5.49
CA GLN A 57 -6.99 -3.03 -6.04
C GLN A 57 -6.61 -3.16 -7.51
N THR A 58 -5.72 -4.09 -7.84
CA THR A 58 -5.72 -4.64 -9.18
C THR A 58 -7.13 -5.20 -9.32
N ALA A 59 -7.95 -4.55 -10.15
CA ALA A 59 -9.15 -5.19 -10.65
C ALA A 59 -8.66 -6.54 -11.14
N MET A 60 -9.01 -7.59 -10.41
CA MET A 60 -8.89 -8.93 -10.90
C MET A 60 -9.81 -8.88 -12.10
N VAL A 61 -9.26 -8.64 -13.28
CA VAL A 61 -9.98 -8.85 -14.53
C VAL A 61 -10.26 -10.33 -14.48
N GLY A 62 -11.43 -10.66 -13.93
CA GLY A 62 -11.96 -12.00 -13.91
C GLY A 62 -12.01 -12.40 -15.36
N LEU A 63 -11.07 -13.27 -15.75
CA LEU A 63 -11.29 -14.17 -16.86
C LEU A 63 -12.56 -14.95 -16.51
N VAL A 64 -13.68 -14.51 -17.07
CA VAL A 64 -14.92 -15.25 -17.19
C VAL A 64 -15.13 -15.46 -18.68
#